data_AF-A0A378BE92-F1
#
_entry.id   AF-A0A378BE92-F1
#
_cell.length_a   1.000
_cell.length_b   1.000
_cell.length_c   1.000
_cell.angle_alpha   90.00
_cell.angle_beta   90.00
_cell.angle_gamma   90.00
#
_symmetry.space_group_name_H-M   'P 1'
#
loop_
_entity.id
_entity.type
_entity.pdbx_description
1 polymer ?
#
loop_
_entity_poly.entity_id
_entity_poly.type
_entity_poly.pdbx_seq_one_letter_code
_entity_poly.pdbx_strand_id
1 'polypeptide(L)'
;MNFRALLAIALLTMSSLAFSETRLPHIVILATGGTIAGSAASNTQTTGYKAGALGVQTLINAVPEMSKIAHVEGEQVANIGSENMTSDIILQLSKRGKCAIGPGRCRWRGDHPWHGHAG
;
A
#
# COMPACT_ATOMS: atom_id res chain seq x y z
N MET A 1 -1.50 38.98 -43.74
CA MET A 1 -1.65 37.74 -42.94
C MET A 1 -2.88 37.90 -42.06
N ASN A 2 -3.90 37.07 -42.25
CA ASN A 2 -5.24 37.35 -41.72
C ASN A 2 -5.29 37.11 -40.20
N PHE A 3 -5.54 38.16 -39.40
CA PHE A 3 -5.57 38.10 -37.93
C PHE A 3 -6.55 37.03 -37.39
N ARG A 4 -7.63 36.76 -38.15
CA ARG A 4 -8.59 35.69 -37.86
C ARG A 4 -7.97 34.29 -37.92
N ALA A 5 -7.01 34.07 -38.81
CA ALA A 5 -6.28 32.81 -38.93
C ALA A 5 -5.33 32.60 -37.74
N LEU A 6 -4.70 33.67 -37.25
CA LEU A 6 -3.81 33.60 -36.07
C LEU A 6 -4.59 33.29 -34.78
N LEU A 7 -5.78 33.88 -34.60
CA LEU A 7 -6.62 33.60 -33.44
C LEU A 7 -7.15 32.14 -33.43
N ALA A 8 -7.53 31.62 -34.61
CA ALA A 8 -8.04 30.25 -34.75
C ALA A 8 -6.95 29.20 -34.45
N ILE A 9 -5.71 29.44 -34.88
CA ILE A 9 -4.58 28.53 -34.62
C ILE A 9 -4.23 28.53 -33.12
N ALA A 10 -4.24 29.68 -32.44
CA ALA A 10 -3.99 29.76 -31.01
C ALA A 10 -5.05 29.01 -30.17
N LEU A 11 -6.33 29.13 -30.55
CA LEU A 11 -7.43 28.40 -29.91
C LEU A 11 -7.36 26.88 -30.14
N LEU A 12 -6.90 26.43 -31.30
CA LEU A 12 -6.69 25.00 -31.60
C LEU A 12 -5.53 24.39 -30.81
N THR A 13 -4.49 25.17 -30.48
CA THR A 13 -3.32 24.68 -29.74
C THR A 13 -3.53 24.52 -28.23
N MET A 14 -4.53 25.18 -27.62
CA MET A 14 -4.82 25.03 -26.18
C MET A 14 -5.61 23.74 -25.85
N SER A 15 -6.33 23.17 -26.82
CA SER A 15 -7.17 21.98 -26.61
C SER A 15 -6.40 20.66 -26.52
N SER A 16 -5.09 20.65 -26.86
CA SER A 16 -4.27 19.43 -26.94
C SER A 16 -3.45 19.11 -25.68
N LEU A 17 -3.62 19.87 -24.57
CA LEU A 17 -2.90 19.63 -23.30
C LEU A 17 -3.74 18.97 -22.21
N ALA A 18 -4.88 18.36 -22.54
CA ALA A 18 -5.63 17.53 -21.60
C ALA A 18 -4.95 16.16 -21.42
N PHE A 19 -3.76 16.14 -20.81
CA PHE A 19 -3.15 14.90 -20.33
C PHE A 19 -3.96 14.40 -19.13
N SER A 20 -4.72 13.32 -19.35
CA SER A 20 -5.29 12.54 -18.25
C SER A 20 -4.17 11.71 -17.64
N GLU A 21 -3.59 12.19 -16.54
CA GLU A 21 -2.62 11.43 -15.75
C GLU A 21 -3.32 10.18 -15.18
N THR A 22 -3.11 9.02 -15.82
CA THR A 22 -3.46 7.73 -15.24
C THR A 22 -2.61 7.53 -14.00
N ARG A 23 -3.13 7.94 -12.84
CA ARG A 23 -2.47 7.74 -11.56
C ARG A 23 -2.44 6.25 -11.23
N LEU A 24 -1.26 5.77 -10.86
CA LEU A 24 -1.11 4.43 -10.32
C LEU A 24 -2.02 4.26 -9.09
N PRO A 25 -2.65 3.08 -8.92
CA PRO A 25 -3.44 2.81 -7.73
C PRO A 25 -2.56 2.92 -6.47
N HIS A 26 -3.14 3.42 -5.40
CA HIS A 26 -2.53 3.40 -4.08
C HIS A 26 -2.93 2.10 -3.36
N ILE A 27 -1.95 1.30 -2.96
CA ILE A 27 -2.14 -0.02 -2.36
C ILE A 27 -1.46 -0.04 -0.99
N VAL A 28 -2.22 -0.40 0.04
CA VAL A 28 -1.70 -0.58 1.41
C VAL A 28 -1.59 -2.07 1.71
N ILE A 29 -0.39 -2.55 2.01
CA ILE A 29 -0.11 -3.92 2.43
C ILE A 29 -0.13 -3.96 3.96
N LEU A 30 -1.16 -4.61 4.52
CA LEU A 30 -1.27 -4.87 5.95
C LEU A 30 -0.61 -6.22 6.27
N ALA A 31 0.61 -6.20 6.80
CA ALA A 31 1.38 -7.41 7.08
C ALA A 31 1.09 -8.00 8.48
N THR A 32 0.92 -9.31 8.53
CA THR A 32 0.62 -10.08 9.77
C THR A 32 1.69 -11.11 10.12
N GLY A 33 2.62 -11.40 9.20
CA GLY A 33 3.69 -12.39 9.38
C GLY A 33 3.53 -13.58 8.45
N GLY A 34 3.51 -14.78 9.01
CA GLY A 34 3.44 -16.05 8.29
C GLY A 34 4.75 -16.43 7.60
N THR A 35 4.69 -17.48 6.77
CA THR A 35 5.84 -18.03 6.03
C THR A 35 6.44 -17.06 5.02
N ILE A 36 5.61 -16.20 4.41
CA ILE A 36 6.08 -15.19 3.45
C ILE A 36 7.05 -14.19 4.08
N ALA A 37 6.85 -13.89 5.37
CA ALA A 37 7.75 -13.09 6.20
C ALA A 37 8.76 -13.98 6.97
N GLY A 38 8.93 -15.23 6.57
CA GLY A 38 9.77 -16.19 7.25
C GLY A 38 11.27 -16.00 6.97
N SER A 39 12.11 -16.50 7.86
CA SER A 39 13.56 -16.56 7.65
C SER A 39 14.12 -17.90 8.14
N ALA A 40 15.12 -18.42 7.43
CA ALA A 40 15.83 -19.65 7.74
C ALA A 40 17.34 -19.45 7.54
N ALA A 41 18.15 -20.35 8.10
CA ALA A 41 19.61 -20.27 7.99
C ALA A 41 20.15 -20.62 6.59
N SER A 42 19.38 -21.36 5.78
CA SER A 42 19.75 -21.78 4.43
C SER A 42 18.56 -21.65 3.48
N ASN A 43 18.84 -21.31 2.21
CA ASN A 43 17.85 -21.25 1.14
C ASN A 43 17.23 -22.62 0.80
N THR A 44 17.87 -23.72 1.19
CA THR A 44 17.36 -25.08 1.02
C THR A 44 16.49 -25.56 2.18
N GLN A 45 16.41 -24.79 3.27
CA GLN A 45 15.64 -25.14 4.44
C GLN A 45 14.17 -24.71 4.23
N THR A 46 13.34 -25.65 3.81
CA THR A 46 11.91 -25.43 3.52
C THR A 46 10.99 -25.67 4.73
N THR A 47 11.52 -26.23 5.82
CA THR A 47 10.82 -26.47 7.09
C THR A 47 11.61 -25.91 8.28
N GLY A 48 10.98 -25.70 9.43
CA GLY A 48 11.64 -25.16 10.62
C GLY A 48 12.17 -23.73 10.46
N TYR A 49 11.65 -22.97 9.49
CA TYR A 49 11.89 -21.53 9.39
C TYR A 49 11.17 -20.79 10.52
N LYS A 50 11.65 -19.60 10.87
CA LYS A 50 10.95 -18.71 11.80
C LYS A 50 9.91 -17.90 11.02
N ALA A 51 8.63 -18.21 11.19
CA ALA A 51 7.53 -17.42 10.61
C ALA A 51 7.50 -16.00 11.20
N GLY A 52 7.13 -14.99 10.40
CA GLY A 52 7.09 -13.61 10.87
C GLY A 52 8.43 -13.09 11.39
N ALA A 53 9.54 -13.46 10.74
CA ALA A 53 10.87 -12.96 11.08
C ALA A 53 11.18 -11.61 10.39
N LEU A 54 10.61 -11.36 9.22
CA LEU A 54 10.85 -10.20 8.38
C LEU A 54 9.73 -9.16 8.56
N GLY A 55 10.07 -7.88 8.46
CA GLY A 55 9.10 -6.79 8.43
C GLY A 55 8.54 -6.54 7.03
N VAL A 56 7.38 -5.88 6.95
CA VAL A 56 6.70 -5.55 5.68
C VAL A 56 7.58 -4.80 4.70
N GLN A 57 8.41 -3.85 5.18
CA GLN A 57 9.26 -3.07 4.29
C GLN A 57 10.34 -3.93 3.63
N THR A 58 10.85 -4.95 4.33
CA THR A 58 11.79 -5.92 3.75
C THR A 58 11.14 -6.67 2.60
N LEU A 59 9.88 -7.09 2.75
CA LEU A 59 9.13 -7.77 1.68
C LEU A 59 8.87 -6.86 0.48
N ILE A 60 8.51 -5.59 0.73
CA ILE A 60 8.29 -4.61 -0.33
C ILE A 60 9.59 -4.36 -1.11
N ASN A 61 10.70 -4.18 -0.41
CA ASN A 61 12.01 -3.94 -1.03
C ASN A 61 12.52 -5.15 -1.82
N ALA A 62 12.07 -6.37 -1.48
CA ALA A 62 12.44 -7.58 -2.20
C ALA A 62 11.76 -7.70 -3.59
N VAL A 63 10.72 -6.90 -3.87
CA VAL A 63 9.99 -6.91 -5.15
C VAL A 63 9.84 -5.47 -5.68
N PRO A 64 10.93 -4.83 -6.15
CA PRO A 64 10.91 -3.45 -6.60
C PRO A 64 10.00 -3.21 -7.81
N GLU A 65 9.66 -4.25 -8.59
CA GLU A 65 8.77 -4.16 -9.74
C GLU A 65 7.36 -3.69 -9.38
N MET A 66 6.92 -3.84 -8.13
CA MET A 66 5.61 -3.36 -7.67
C MET A 66 5.43 -1.86 -7.88
N SER A 67 6.50 -1.06 -7.82
CA SER A 67 6.43 0.39 -8.00
C SER A 67 6.04 0.82 -9.42
N LYS A 68 6.11 -0.10 -10.39
CA LYS A 68 5.71 0.16 -11.79
C LYS A 68 4.20 0.12 -11.98
N ILE A 69 3.48 -0.56 -11.07
CA ILE A 69 2.04 -0.82 -11.21
C ILE A 69 1.20 -0.22 -10.08
N ALA A 70 1.81 0.20 -8.97
CA ALA A 70 1.12 0.81 -7.84
C ALA A 70 2.05 1.69 -7.00
N HIS A 71 1.48 2.67 -6.30
CA HIS A 71 2.09 3.28 -5.13
C HIS A 71 1.82 2.38 -3.93
N VAL A 72 2.84 1.67 -3.46
CA VAL A 72 2.71 0.67 -2.38
C VAL A 72 3.18 1.25 -1.05
N GLU A 73 2.34 1.17 -0.04
CA GLU A 73 2.66 1.45 1.36
C GLU A 73 2.55 0.18 2.19
N GLY A 74 3.50 -0.05 3.09
CA GLY A 74 3.51 -1.20 4.00
C GLY A 74 3.18 -0.79 5.42
N GLU A 75 2.29 -1.53 6.08
CA GLU A 75 1.97 -1.35 7.49
C GLU A 75 1.99 -2.68 8.23
N GLN A 76 2.70 -2.72 9.36
CA GLN A 76 2.83 -3.91 10.16
C GLN A 76 1.71 -3.99 11.20
N VAL A 77 0.82 -4.97 11.09
CA VAL A 77 -0.26 -5.23 12.06
C VAL A 77 0.17 -6.25 13.10
N ALA A 78 0.86 -7.32 12.68
CA ALA A 78 1.42 -8.36 13.54
C ALA A 78 2.63 -9.00 12.85
N ASN A 79 3.43 -9.78 13.57
CA ASN A 79 4.54 -10.53 12.98
C ASN A 79 4.66 -11.93 13.59
N ILE A 80 3.70 -12.79 13.28
CA ILE A 80 3.52 -14.11 13.92
C ILE A 80 3.27 -15.22 12.88
N GLY A 81 3.42 -16.47 13.29
CA GLY A 81 2.86 -17.61 12.56
C GLY A 81 1.33 -17.54 12.54
N SER A 82 0.70 -17.88 11.40
CA SER A 82 -0.75 -17.81 11.23
C SER A 82 -1.52 -18.69 12.22
N GLU A 83 -0.90 -19.78 12.68
CA GLU A 83 -1.41 -20.68 13.72
C GLU A 83 -1.56 -20.01 15.09
N ASN A 84 -0.85 -18.90 15.33
CA ASN A 84 -0.90 -18.14 16.57
C ASN A 84 -1.81 -16.90 16.48
N MET A 85 -2.59 -16.76 15.41
CA MET A 85 -3.48 -15.63 15.22
C MET A 85 -4.58 -15.61 16.29
N THR A 86 -4.74 -14.48 16.97
CA THR A 86 -5.77 -14.30 18.01
C THR A 86 -6.95 -13.46 17.52
N SER A 87 -8.09 -13.56 18.22
CA SER A 87 -9.27 -12.75 17.94
C SER A 87 -8.98 -11.24 18.05
N ASP A 88 -8.11 -10.83 18.98
CA ASP A 88 -7.71 -9.43 19.15
C ASP A 88 -6.94 -8.91 17.94
N ILE A 89 -6.00 -9.71 17.41
CA ILE A 89 -5.23 -9.34 16.21
C ILE A 89 -6.15 -9.27 14.98
N ILE A 90 -7.08 -10.22 14.84
CA ILE A 90 -8.08 -10.20 13.76
C ILE A 90 -8.98 -8.97 13.85
N LEU A 91 -9.42 -8.61 15.07
CA LEU A 91 -10.22 -7.41 15.30
C LEU A 91 -9.43 -6.14 14.96
N GLN A 92 -8.17 -6.06 15.35
CA GLN A 92 -7.27 -4.97 14.99
C GLN A 92 -7.09 -4.88 13.47
N LEU A 93 -6.85 -6.01 12.79
CA LEU A 93 -6.72 -6.08 11.34
C LEU A 93 -8.00 -5.62 10.63
N SER A 94 -9.18 -6.07 11.09
CA SER A 94 -10.48 -5.66 10.52
C SER A 94 -10.70 -4.16 10.64
N LYS A 95 -10.44 -3.58 11.83
CA LYS A 95 -10.53 -2.14 12.06
C LYS A 95 -9.56 -1.39 11.15
N ARG A 96 -8.33 -1.89 11.01
CA ARG A 96 -7.32 -1.27 10.16
C ARG A 96 -7.70 -1.32 8.69
N GLY A 97 -8.14 -2.47 8.20
CA GLY A 97 -8.60 -2.67 6.82
C GLY A 97 -9.72 -1.70 6.47
N LYS A 98 -10.72 -1.54 7.35
CA LYS A 98 -11.80 -0.56 7.19
C LYS A 98 -11.28 0.88 7.08
N CYS A 99 -10.34 1.28 7.94
CA CYS A 99 -9.73 2.61 7.85
C CYS A 99 -8.88 2.78 6.57
N ALA A 100 -8.20 1.74 6.09
CA ALA A 100 -7.35 1.82 4.89
C ALA A 100 -8.17 2.14 3.63
N ILE A 101 -9.40 1.63 3.56
CA ILE A 101 -10.30 1.81 2.42
C ILE A 101 -11.31 2.96 2.59
N GLY A 102 -11.38 3.58 3.79
CA GLY A 102 -12.38 4.61 4.10
C GLY A 102 -12.09 5.99 3.48
N PRO A 103 -13.13 6.83 3.28
CA PRO A 103 -12.95 8.22 2.87
C PRO A 103 -12.25 8.99 4.00
N GLY A 104 -11.10 9.62 3.69
CA GLY A 104 -10.21 10.16 4.71
C GLY A 104 -9.33 9.06 5.32
N ARG A 105 -8.30 8.64 4.56
CA ARG A 105 -7.32 7.63 4.98
C ARG A 105 -6.69 8.05 6.30
N CYS A 106 -7.09 7.34 7.33
CA CYS A 106 -6.70 7.67 8.68
C CYS A 106 -5.29 7.13 8.94
N ARG A 107 -4.42 8.02 9.44
CA ARG A 107 -3.00 7.74 9.63
C ARG A 107 -2.81 6.82 10.82
N TRP A 108 -2.40 5.57 10.56
CA TRP A 108 -2.12 4.60 11.60
C TRP A 108 -0.80 4.96 12.32
N ARG A 109 -0.90 5.34 13.59
CA ARG A 109 0.22 5.38 14.54
C ARG A 109 0.02 4.15 15.41
N GLY A 110 0.94 3.18 15.35
CA GLY A 110 0.79 1.83 15.89
C GLY A 110 0.53 1.68 17.40
N ASP A 111 0.25 2.76 18.12
CA ASP A 111 0.42 2.86 19.57
C ASP A 111 -0.76 3.55 20.29
N HIS A 112 -1.85 3.94 19.60
CA HIS A 112 -2.96 4.66 20.24
C HIS A 112 -4.33 3.96 20.08
N PRO A 113 -5.13 3.86 21.15
CA PRO A 113 -6.54 3.55 21.05
C PRO A 113 -7.21 4.61 20.18
N TRP A 114 -7.94 4.13 19.19
CA TRP A 114 -8.66 4.96 18.24
C TRP A 114 -9.69 5.87 18.91
N HIS A 115 -9.44 7.18 18.93
CA HIS A 115 -10.49 8.18 19.03
C HIS A 115 -10.94 8.53 17.60
N GLY A 116 -12.09 8.00 17.21
CA GLY A 116 -12.68 8.26 15.90
C GLY A 116 -13.04 9.74 15.77
N HIS A 117 -12.36 10.46 14.88
CA HIS A 117 -12.92 11.68 14.31
C HIS A 117 -13.78 11.26 13.11
N ALA A 118 -15.07 11.12 13.38
CA ALA A 118 -16.10 11.18 12.35
C ALA A 118 -16.21 12.64 11.90
N GLY A 119 -15.99 12.88 10.61
CA GLY A 119 -16.50 14.05 9.90
C GLY A 119 -17.73 13.64 9.11
#